data_AF-A0A0M8P962-F1
#
_entry.id   AF-A0A0M8P962-F1
#
_cell.length_a   1.000
_cell.length_b   1.000
_cell.length_c   1.000
_cell.angle_alpha   90.00
_cell.angle_beta   90.00
_cell.angle_gamma   90.00
#
_symmetry.space_group_name_H-M   'P 1'
#
loop_
_entity.id
_entity.type
_entity.pdbx_description
1 polymer ?
#
loop_
_entity_poly.entity_id
_entity_poly.type
_entity_poly.pdbx_seq_one_letter_code
_entity_poly.pdbx_strand_id
1 'polypeptide(L)'
;MLLQTTLVLLALQASSAPSERRDIPLADKTFDYVVVGGGTAGIVVATRLAQNDFDVALIEAGGQYELESVAEFPAADALSMGSDPTFGSPEDWGFVTRDQPGANRRAIHFARGKCLGGSSALNFMVYQRPTRESMEVWAYAVNDSSYTFDEVLPFYKKSVQFTPPNTDYRAQNASADYDIDAFDSDGGPLQVSYANYAEPFSSWMSLGMEAIGIDQVEDFNLGEIMGAQYCASTIDPSNELRSSSEESFLSKIRPKSLSTYINTLAKKVVFDEKKKATGVQVKGLLGNTVTLSASEEVIVSAGAFQSPQLLMVSGIGPSDQLRQHGIDVIADRQGVGQNMWDHPFFAPSYRVQVTTFTKFVTDLLYASGQILEVLLSKKGVITNPIADFVAFEKIPRFLRSAFSEETQSKLTKFPSDWPEAEVRDYSPR
;
A
#
# COMPACT_ATOMS: atom_id res chain seq x y z
N MET A 1 -16.05 19.20 -0.61
CA MET A 1 -15.49 20.50 -1.00
C MET A 1 -14.80 21.20 0.17
N LEU A 2 -15.50 21.63 1.24
CA LEU A 2 -14.84 22.34 2.36
C LEU A 2 -13.71 21.53 3.03
N LEU A 3 -13.93 20.25 3.33
CA LEU A 3 -12.91 19.39 3.96
C LEU A 3 -11.63 19.27 3.12
N GLN A 4 -11.77 19.04 1.81
CA GLN A 4 -10.63 19.06 0.88
C GLN A 4 -9.95 20.43 0.88
N THR A 5 -10.70 21.54 0.87
CA THR A 5 -10.12 22.89 0.91
C THR A 5 -9.33 23.12 2.20
N THR A 6 -9.82 22.65 3.35
CA THR A 6 -9.14 22.84 4.63
C THR A 6 -7.95 21.91 4.82
N LEU A 7 -8.03 20.65 4.38
CA LEU A 7 -6.88 19.74 4.34
C LEU A 7 -5.82 20.21 3.34
N VAL A 8 -6.21 20.81 2.20
CA VAL A 8 -5.28 21.42 1.25
C VAL A 8 -4.57 22.62 1.86
N LEU A 9 -5.27 23.46 2.63
CA LEU A 9 -4.66 24.57 3.36
C LEU A 9 -3.66 24.08 4.43
N LEU A 10 -3.95 22.96 5.09
CA LEU A 10 -3.04 22.29 6.02
C LEU A 10 -1.83 21.68 5.31
N ALA A 11 -2.04 20.98 4.19
CA ALA A 11 -0.97 20.40 3.38
C ALA A 11 0.01 21.48 2.93
N LEU A 12 -0.51 22.63 2.48
CA LEU A 12 0.32 23.78 2.08
C LEU A 12 1.14 24.40 3.24
N GLN A 13 0.76 24.18 4.50
CA GLN A 13 1.49 24.66 5.68
C GLN A 13 2.39 23.58 6.32
N ALA A 14 2.00 22.30 6.21
CA ALA A 14 2.70 21.16 6.80
C ALA A 14 3.72 20.53 5.85
N SER A 15 3.58 20.75 4.54
CA SER A 15 4.50 20.22 3.53
C SER A 15 5.91 20.73 3.78
N SER A 16 6.69 19.86 4.41
CA SER A 16 8.13 19.97 4.55
C SER A 16 8.85 19.44 3.31
N ALA A 17 8.11 19.09 2.24
CA ALA A 17 8.64 18.51 1.01
C ALA A 17 9.72 19.43 0.44
N PRO A 18 11.00 19.03 0.46
CA PRO A 18 12.04 19.90 -0.04
C PRO A 18 11.87 20.02 -1.55
N SER A 19 11.57 21.24 -1.99
CA SER A 19 11.31 21.64 -3.38
C SER A 19 12.51 21.49 -4.33
N GLU A 20 13.53 20.71 -3.96
CA GLU A 20 14.79 20.59 -4.70
C GLU A 20 15.00 19.19 -5.28
N ARG A 21 13.98 18.59 -5.88
CA ARG A 21 14.24 17.55 -6.87
C ARG A 21 14.63 18.25 -8.16
N ARG A 22 15.91 18.16 -8.54
CA ARG A 22 16.37 18.71 -9.82
C ARG A 22 15.56 18.09 -10.94
N ASP A 23 14.95 18.92 -11.76
CA ASP A 23 14.36 18.48 -13.02
C ASP A 23 15.47 17.84 -13.87
N ILE A 24 15.43 16.52 -14.01
CA ILE A 24 16.35 15.78 -14.86
C ILE A 24 15.74 15.81 -16.27
N PRO A 25 16.39 16.44 -17.26
CA PRO A 25 15.87 16.43 -18.62
C PRO A 25 15.69 15.01 -19.11
N LEU A 26 14.52 14.72 -19.68
CA LEU A 26 14.23 13.41 -20.25
C LEU A 26 14.91 13.30 -21.62
N ALA A 27 16.04 12.60 -21.67
CA ALA A 27 16.85 12.34 -22.84
C ALA A 27 17.35 10.89 -22.84
N ASP A 28 17.80 10.38 -23.98
CA ASP A 28 18.44 9.07 -24.06
C ASP A 28 19.68 9.05 -23.15
N LYS A 29 19.69 8.13 -22.18
CA LYS A 29 20.77 7.97 -21.20
C LYS A 29 20.87 6.50 -20.80
N THR A 30 22.09 6.06 -20.48
CA THR A 30 22.37 4.73 -19.93
C THR A 30 22.54 4.81 -18.42
N PHE A 31 22.00 3.80 -17.73
CA PHE A 31 22.08 3.57 -16.29
C PHE A 31 22.52 2.11 -16.07
N ASP A 32 23.01 1.79 -14.87
CA ASP A 32 23.23 0.41 -14.46
C ASP A 32 21.91 -0.33 -14.37
N TYR A 33 20.95 0.28 -13.67
CA TYR A 33 19.60 -0.27 -13.48
C TYR A 33 18.53 0.73 -13.90
N VAL A 34 17.48 0.21 -14.54
CA VAL A 34 16.26 0.97 -14.84
C VAL A 34 15.09 0.31 -14.12
N VAL A 35 14.55 1.00 -13.11
CA VAL A 35 13.42 0.54 -12.30
C VAL A 35 12.13 1.21 -12.78
N VAL A 36 11.14 0.40 -13.15
CA VAL A 36 9.84 0.87 -13.67
C VAL A 36 8.78 0.80 -12.58
N GLY A 37 8.27 1.96 -12.17
CA GLY A 37 7.26 2.13 -11.13
C GLY A 37 7.88 2.64 -9.83
N GLY A 38 7.61 3.89 -9.49
CA GLY A 38 7.96 4.55 -8.23
C GLY A 38 7.02 4.20 -7.08
N GLY A 39 6.54 2.96 -7.03
CA GLY A 39 5.64 2.48 -5.99
C GLY A 39 6.36 1.90 -4.77
N THR A 40 5.57 1.21 -3.93
CA THR A 40 5.99 0.60 -2.66
C THR A 40 7.30 -0.21 -2.76
N ALA A 41 7.40 -1.11 -3.74
CA ALA A 41 8.61 -1.93 -3.91
C ALA A 41 9.68 -1.24 -4.76
N GLY A 42 9.27 -0.56 -5.84
CA GLY A 42 10.20 0.02 -6.81
C GLY A 42 11.10 1.11 -6.23
N ILE A 43 10.56 1.96 -5.35
CA ILE A 43 11.38 2.95 -4.63
C ILE A 43 12.41 2.24 -3.74
N VAL A 44 12.01 1.23 -2.97
CA VAL A 44 12.93 0.51 -2.07
C VAL A 44 14.08 -0.09 -2.88
N VAL A 45 13.77 -0.79 -3.97
CA VAL A 45 14.77 -1.41 -4.85
C VAL A 45 15.71 -0.35 -5.43
N ALA A 46 15.17 0.72 -6.02
CA ALA A 46 15.98 1.76 -6.65
C ALA A 46 16.90 2.47 -5.65
N THR A 47 16.36 2.81 -4.47
CA THR A 47 17.15 3.42 -3.40
C THR A 47 18.25 2.50 -2.91
N ARG A 48 17.95 1.21 -2.63
CA ARG A 48 18.97 0.28 -2.11
C ARG A 48 20.07 0.00 -3.13
N LEU A 49 19.74 -0.10 -4.43
CA LEU A 49 20.74 -0.19 -5.49
C LEU A 49 21.62 1.07 -5.53
N ALA A 50 21.01 2.25 -5.50
CA ALA A 50 21.77 3.51 -5.53
C ALA A 50 22.62 3.75 -4.26
N GLN A 51 22.21 3.22 -3.10
CA GLN A 51 23.05 3.22 -1.88
C GLN A 51 24.31 2.33 -2.01
N ASN A 52 24.35 1.43 -2.99
CA ASN A 52 25.51 0.60 -3.34
C ASN A 52 26.23 1.13 -4.59
N ASP A 53 26.19 2.46 -4.81
CA ASP A 53 26.93 3.20 -5.83
C ASP A 53 26.60 2.86 -7.30
N PHE A 54 25.50 2.15 -7.57
CA PHE A 54 24.98 1.98 -8.93
C PHE A 54 24.28 3.25 -9.44
N ASP A 55 24.41 3.61 -10.73
CA ASP A 55 23.60 4.66 -11.38
C ASP A 55 22.23 4.08 -11.75
N VAL A 56 21.17 4.61 -11.13
CA VAL A 56 19.83 4.04 -11.21
C VAL A 56 18.84 5.07 -11.75
N ALA A 57 18.03 4.67 -12.73
CA ALA A 57 16.85 5.41 -13.13
C ALA A 57 15.60 4.82 -12.48
N LEU A 58 14.83 5.65 -11.78
CA LEU A 58 13.48 5.32 -11.31
C LEU A 58 12.45 6.04 -12.18
N ILE A 59 11.56 5.29 -12.82
CA ILE A 59 10.50 5.83 -13.69
C ILE A 59 9.15 5.75 -12.97
N GLU A 60 8.46 6.87 -12.81
CA GLU A 60 7.12 6.95 -12.25
C GLU A 60 6.17 7.73 -13.16
N ALA A 61 4.98 7.17 -13.41
CA ALA A 61 4.00 7.75 -14.31
C ALA A 61 3.22 8.92 -13.68
N GLY A 62 3.10 8.93 -12.36
CA GLY A 62 2.50 10.01 -11.58
C GLY A 62 3.50 11.03 -11.06
N GLY A 63 2.97 12.00 -10.29
CA GLY A 63 3.75 13.04 -9.65
C GLY A 63 3.94 12.82 -8.15
N GLN A 64 3.84 13.89 -7.35
CA GLN A 64 4.08 13.87 -5.90
C GLN A 64 2.76 14.06 -5.15
N TYR A 65 2.33 13.05 -4.41
CA TYR A 65 1.00 13.06 -3.76
C TYR A 65 0.91 14.12 -2.66
N GLU A 66 2.04 14.47 -2.04
CA GLU A 66 2.16 15.50 -0.99
C GLU A 66 1.88 16.91 -1.53
N LEU A 67 2.06 17.12 -2.83
CA LEU A 67 1.82 18.40 -3.51
C LEU A 67 0.49 18.42 -4.27
N GLU A 68 -0.01 17.24 -4.66
CA GLU A 68 -1.16 17.08 -5.55
C GLU A 68 -2.45 16.73 -4.78
N SER A 69 -2.32 16.30 -3.52
CA SER A 69 -3.41 15.74 -2.74
C SER A 69 -3.25 16.02 -1.24
N VAL A 70 -4.17 15.46 -0.44
CA VAL A 70 -4.14 15.50 1.03
C VAL A 70 -3.82 14.13 1.62
N ALA A 71 -3.34 13.19 0.80
CA ALA A 71 -3.16 11.79 1.19
C ALA A 71 -2.04 11.59 2.23
N GLU A 72 -1.21 12.61 2.50
CA GLU A 72 -0.25 12.60 3.62
C GLU A 72 -0.92 12.53 4.99
N PHE A 73 -2.14 13.06 5.11
CA PHE A 73 -2.90 13.01 6.36
C PHE A 73 -3.56 11.64 6.52
N PRO A 74 -3.37 10.95 7.65
CA PRO A 74 -3.93 9.61 7.87
C PRO A 74 -5.44 9.51 7.60
N ALA A 75 -6.23 10.47 8.08
CA ALA A 75 -7.68 10.49 7.90
C ALA A 75 -8.16 10.73 6.44
N ALA A 76 -7.25 11.04 5.51
CA ALA A 76 -7.59 11.19 4.10
C ALA A 76 -7.69 9.85 3.35
N ASP A 77 -7.27 8.75 3.97
CA ASP A 77 -7.20 7.42 3.37
C ASP A 77 -8.55 6.92 2.79
N ALA A 78 -9.68 7.31 3.39
CA ALA A 78 -11.02 7.00 2.90
C ALA A 78 -11.61 8.05 1.95
N LEU A 79 -10.92 9.16 1.65
CA LEU A 79 -11.46 10.26 0.84
C LEU A 79 -11.52 9.94 -0.65
N SER A 80 -10.57 9.14 -1.12
CA SER A 80 -10.42 8.81 -2.55
C SER A 80 -10.74 7.35 -2.85
N MET A 81 -10.91 6.52 -1.80
CA MET A 81 -11.11 5.08 -1.90
C MET A 81 -12.59 4.69 -1.81
N GLY A 82 -12.98 3.63 -2.50
CA GLY A 82 -14.35 3.10 -2.47
C GLY A 82 -14.75 2.38 -3.76
N SER A 83 -15.89 1.66 -3.71
CA SER A 83 -16.35 0.84 -4.85
C SER A 83 -17.08 1.62 -5.94
N ASP A 84 -17.42 2.89 -5.71
CA ASP A 84 -18.12 3.74 -6.69
C ASP A 84 -17.20 4.01 -7.90
N PRO A 85 -17.60 3.66 -9.13
CA PRO A 85 -16.78 3.84 -10.34
C PRO A 85 -16.48 5.30 -10.70
N THR A 86 -17.11 6.26 -10.03
CA THR A 86 -16.88 7.69 -10.21
C THR A 86 -15.88 8.28 -9.22
N PHE A 87 -15.46 7.50 -8.21
CA PHE A 87 -14.41 7.92 -7.29
C PHE A 87 -13.05 7.94 -7.99
N GLY A 88 -12.20 8.85 -7.53
CA GLY A 88 -10.83 8.99 -7.98
C GLY A 88 -10.18 10.23 -7.38
N SER A 89 -8.86 10.25 -7.40
CA SER A 89 -8.04 11.39 -7.02
C SER A 89 -6.90 11.59 -8.04
N PRO A 90 -6.23 12.77 -8.05
CA PRO A 90 -5.12 13.02 -8.98
C PRO A 90 -4.03 11.94 -8.96
N GLU A 91 -3.79 11.38 -7.78
CA GLU A 91 -2.82 10.34 -7.49
C GLU A 91 -3.38 8.91 -7.64
N ASP A 92 -4.55 8.72 -8.25
CA ASP A 92 -5.14 7.40 -8.56
C ASP A 92 -5.11 7.13 -10.07
N TRP A 93 -4.82 5.88 -10.45
CA TRP A 93 -4.99 5.40 -11.83
C TRP A 93 -6.46 5.38 -12.28
N GLY A 94 -7.40 5.30 -11.34
CA GLY A 94 -8.84 5.31 -11.63
C GLY A 94 -9.31 4.07 -12.37
N PHE A 95 -8.74 2.90 -12.06
CA PHE A 95 -9.16 1.66 -12.69
C PHE A 95 -10.58 1.28 -12.29
N VAL A 96 -11.35 0.77 -13.24
CA VAL A 96 -12.72 0.32 -13.00
C VAL A 96 -12.90 -1.05 -13.63
N THR A 97 -13.17 -2.06 -12.79
CA THR A 97 -13.61 -3.38 -13.25
C THR A 97 -15.04 -3.30 -13.75
N ARG A 98 -15.44 -4.21 -14.65
CA ARG A 98 -16.79 -4.23 -15.25
C ARG A 98 -17.38 -5.63 -15.19
N ASP A 99 -18.70 -5.69 -15.15
CA ASP A 99 -19.51 -6.92 -15.24
C ASP A 99 -19.05 -8.01 -14.26
N GLN A 100 -18.79 -7.66 -12.99
CA GLN A 100 -18.32 -8.60 -11.99
C GLN A 100 -19.46 -9.52 -11.52
N PRO A 101 -19.51 -10.81 -11.90
CA PRO A 101 -20.68 -11.65 -11.64
C PRO A 101 -20.93 -11.85 -10.14
N GLY A 102 -19.86 -12.03 -9.36
CA GLY A 102 -19.90 -12.15 -7.90
C GLY A 102 -20.31 -10.87 -7.17
N ALA A 103 -20.43 -9.74 -7.87
CA ALA A 103 -20.84 -8.46 -7.31
C ALA A 103 -22.07 -7.88 -8.03
N ASN A 104 -23.00 -8.73 -8.45
CA ASN A 104 -24.23 -8.35 -9.16
C ASN A 104 -23.98 -7.55 -10.45
N ARG A 105 -22.92 -7.91 -11.19
CA ARG A 105 -22.51 -7.26 -12.45
C ARG A 105 -22.19 -5.77 -12.33
N ARG A 106 -21.86 -5.30 -11.12
CA ARG A 106 -21.47 -3.90 -10.91
C ARG A 106 -20.15 -3.57 -11.61
N ALA A 107 -20.02 -2.30 -11.98
CA ALA A 107 -18.72 -1.69 -12.20
C ALA A 107 -18.15 -1.27 -10.83
N ILE A 108 -16.91 -1.64 -10.54
CA ILE A 108 -16.28 -1.39 -9.24
C ILE A 108 -14.95 -0.68 -9.47
N HIS A 109 -14.81 0.48 -8.84
CA HIS A 109 -13.54 1.19 -8.77
C HIS A 109 -12.49 0.36 -8.02
N PHE A 110 -11.28 0.36 -8.57
CA PHE A 110 -10.15 -0.44 -8.10
C PHE A 110 -8.94 0.48 -7.95
N ALA A 111 -8.90 1.18 -6.83
CA ALA A 111 -7.92 2.21 -6.56
C ALA A 111 -6.49 1.69 -6.68
N ARG A 112 -5.64 2.44 -7.39
CA ARG A 112 -4.20 2.16 -7.50
C ARG A 112 -3.43 3.47 -7.54
N GLY A 113 -2.47 3.63 -6.63
CA GLY A 113 -1.63 4.83 -6.59
C GLY A 113 -0.82 5.06 -7.88
N LYS A 114 -0.93 6.28 -8.41
CA LYS A 114 -0.24 6.86 -9.56
C LYS A 114 0.50 8.11 -9.09
N CYS A 115 1.57 7.88 -8.34
CA CYS A 115 2.41 8.90 -7.73
C CYS A 115 3.68 8.22 -7.20
N LEU A 116 4.70 9.01 -6.86
CA LEU A 116 5.79 8.48 -6.05
C LEU A 116 5.23 7.98 -4.71
N GLY A 117 5.63 6.78 -4.30
CA GLY A 117 5.01 6.05 -3.19
C GLY A 117 3.99 5.01 -3.68
N GLY A 118 3.42 5.21 -4.88
CA GLY A 118 2.39 4.34 -5.46
C GLY A 118 1.26 4.08 -4.47
N SER A 119 0.87 2.83 -4.30
CA SER A 119 -0.26 2.50 -3.41
C SER A 119 0.06 2.67 -1.91
N SER A 120 1.33 2.83 -1.50
CA SER A 120 1.63 3.20 -0.10
C SER A 120 1.20 4.63 0.24
N ALA A 121 1.03 5.50 -0.77
CA ALA A 121 0.49 6.84 -0.61
C ALA A 121 -1.04 6.88 -0.46
N LEU A 122 -1.73 5.76 -0.74
CA LEU A 122 -3.20 5.68 -0.74
C LEU A 122 -3.77 4.62 0.22
N ASN A 123 -2.94 3.75 0.79
CA ASN A 123 -3.42 2.66 1.66
C ASN A 123 -4.01 3.17 2.99
N PHE A 124 -4.65 2.27 3.74
CA PHE A 124 -5.15 2.54 5.09
C PHE A 124 -4.07 2.46 6.19
N MET A 125 -2.78 2.45 5.83
CA MET A 125 -1.61 2.44 6.71
C MET A 125 -1.46 1.27 7.70
N VAL A 126 -2.45 0.40 7.87
CA VAL A 126 -2.36 -0.82 8.69
C VAL A 126 -1.09 -1.61 8.36
N TYR A 127 -0.31 -1.94 9.39
CA TYR A 127 0.93 -2.69 9.29
C TYR A 127 0.80 -4.04 10.00
N GLN A 128 1.04 -5.11 9.25
CA GLN A 128 1.10 -6.49 9.72
C GLN A 128 1.96 -7.33 8.79
N ARG A 129 2.36 -8.52 9.21
CA ARG A 129 3.17 -9.46 8.39
C ARG A 129 2.38 -10.74 8.08
N PRO A 130 2.78 -11.49 7.04
CA PRO A 130 2.12 -12.75 6.71
C PRO A 130 2.33 -13.79 7.81
N THR A 131 1.47 -14.82 7.81
CA THR A 131 1.64 -15.96 8.71
C THR A 131 2.78 -16.88 8.28
N ARG A 132 3.27 -17.70 9.20
CA ARG A 132 4.34 -18.67 8.94
C ARG A 132 3.96 -19.66 7.85
N GLU A 133 2.80 -20.30 7.95
CA GLU A 133 2.38 -21.31 6.98
C GLU A 133 2.07 -20.68 5.61
N SER A 134 1.64 -19.41 5.55
CA SER A 134 1.49 -18.68 4.28
C SER A 134 2.83 -18.54 3.53
N MET A 135 3.89 -18.23 4.27
CA MET A 135 5.24 -18.14 3.70
C MET A 135 5.79 -19.52 3.34
N GLU A 136 5.45 -20.57 4.10
CA GLU A 136 5.78 -21.95 3.73
C GLU A 136 5.11 -22.38 2.42
N VAL A 137 3.86 -21.98 2.18
CA VAL A 137 3.19 -22.22 0.89
C VAL A 137 3.97 -21.57 -0.25
N TRP A 138 4.51 -20.36 -0.05
CA TRP A 138 5.36 -19.71 -1.05
C TRP A 138 6.67 -20.47 -1.26
N ALA A 139 7.38 -20.77 -0.17
CA ALA A 139 8.64 -21.52 -0.21
C ALA A 139 8.50 -22.87 -0.92
N TYR A 140 7.41 -23.59 -0.65
CA TYR A 140 7.08 -24.83 -1.34
C TYR A 140 6.78 -24.59 -2.83
N ALA A 141 5.96 -23.59 -3.16
CA ALA A 141 5.57 -23.30 -4.54
C ALA A 141 6.75 -22.92 -5.45
N VAL A 142 7.73 -22.17 -4.92
CA VAL A 142 8.94 -21.81 -5.66
C VAL A 142 10.10 -22.79 -5.47
N ASN A 143 9.93 -23.80 -4.61
CA ASN A 143 10.98 -24.75 -4.21
C ASN A 143 12.25 -24.03 -3.72
N ASP A 144 12.08 -23.07 -2.81
CA ASP A 144 13.14 -22.24 -2.24
C ASP A 144 12.82 -21.87 -0.79
N SER A 145 13.61 -22.40 0.15
CA SER A 145 13.41 -22.17 1.58
C SER A 145 13.72 -20.74 2.03
N SER A 146 14.39 -19.92 1.20
CA SER A 146 14.63 -18.50 1.51
C SER A 146 13.34 -17.68 1.60
N TYR A 147 12.23 -18.22 1.11
CA TYR A 147 10.89 -17.64 1.24
C TYR A 147 10.15 -18.08 2.51
N THR A 148 10.77 -18.86 3.41
CA THR A 148 10.15 -19.18 4.70
C THR A 148 10.14 -17.94 5.62
N PHE A 149 9.19 -17.88 6.55
CA PHE A 149 9.01 -16.69 7.40
C PHE A 149 10.29 -16.29 8.14
N ASP A 150 10.99 -17.25 8.74
CA ASP A 150 12.20 -16.97 9.53
C ASP A 150 13.36 -16.44 8.66
N GLU A 151 13.48 -16.89 7.42
CA GLU A 151 14.49 -16.39 6.46
C GLU A 151 14.15 -14.97 5.96
N VAL A 152 12.86 -14.63 5.87
CA VAL A 152 12.40 -13.31 5.43
C VAL A 152 12.33 -12.29 6.58
N LEU A 153 12.12 -12.74 7.82
CA LEU A 153 11.96 -11.89 9.01
C LEU A 153 13.08 -10.83 9.17
N PRO A 154 14.38 -11.14 8.94
CA PRO A 154 15.44 -10.13 8.99
C PRO A 154 15.21 -8.95 8.03
N PHE A 155 14.63 -9.18 6.84
CA PHE A 155 14.32 -8.11 5.89
C PHE A 155 13.12 -7.27 6.33
N TYR A 156 12.12 -7.91 6.94
CA TYR A 156 10.98 -7.21 7.53
C TYR A 156 11.43 -6.30 8.67
N LYS A 157 12.29 -6.78 9.56
CA LYS A 157 12.82 -6.00 10.68
C LYS A 157 13.73 -4.86 10.22
N LYS A 158 14.65 -5.14 9.31
CA LYS A 158 15.60 -4.16 8.75
C LYS A 158 14.93 -2.90 8.19
N SER A 159 13.72 -3.03 7.64
CA SER A 159 13.04 -1.94 6.94
C SER A 159 12.28 -0.98 7.86
N VAL A 160 12.02 -1.36 9.11
CA VAL A 160 11.09 -0.67 10.02
C VAL A 160 11.82 -0.02 11.18
N GLN A 161 11.58 1.27 11.37
CA GLN A 161 11.80 1.96 12.64
C GLN A 161 10.49 1.93 13.43
N PHE A 162 10.45 1.11 14.46
CA PHE A 162 9.26 0.98 15.31
C PHE A 162 9.26 2.01 16.45
N THR A 163 8.08 2.54 16.77
CA THR A 163 7.83 3.38 17.95
C THR A 163 6.61 2.84 18.73
N PRO A 164 6.76 2.48 20.02
CA PRO A 164 5.66 2.05 20.87
C PRO A 164 4.48 3.03 20.95
N PRO A 165 3.27 2.57 21.26
CA PRO A 165 2.11 3.42 21.42
C PRO A 165 2.31 4.46 22.53
N ASN A 166 1.94 5.70 22.25
CA ASN A 166 2.06 6.79 23.22
C ASN A 166 0.83 6.83 24.15
N THR A 167 0.99 6.28 25.36
CA THR A 167 -0.08 6.21 26.37
C THR A 167 -0.47 7.56 26.98
N ASP A 168 0.35 8.61 26.81
CA ASP A 168 0.00 9.96 27.27
C ASP A 168 -1.03 10.63 26.35
N TYR A 169 -1.17 10.14 25.13
CA TYR A 169 -2.09 10.69 24.12
C TYR A 169 -3.31 9.82 23.86
N ARG A 170 -3.13 8.50 23.84
CA ARG A 170 -4.23 7.57 23.61
C ARG A 170 -5.20 7.56 24.81
N ALA A 171 -6.47 7.27 24.54
CA ALA A 171 -7.45 7.12 25.60
C ALA A 171 -7.07 5.95 26.53
N GLN A 172 -7.34 6.07 27.83
CA GLN A 172 -6.97 5.04 28.82
C GLN A 172 -7.56 3.65 28.52
N ASN A 173 -8.70 3.60 27.84
CA ASN A 173 -9.37 2.37 27.42
C ASN A 173 -9.00 1.94 25.98
N ALA A 174 -7.98 2.55 25.37
CA ALA A 174 -7.49 2.26 24.03
C ALA A 174 -6.01 1.86 24.06
N SER A 175 -5.68 0.96 24.98
CA SER A 175 -4.33 0.38 25.10
C SER A 175 -4.07 -0.56 23.94
N ALA A 176 -2.86 -0.51 23.41
CA ALA A 176 -2.39 -1.42 22.38
C ALA A 176 -1.12 -2.10 22.91
N ASP A 177 -1.07 -3.42 22.85
CA ASP A 177 0.15 -4.16 23.15
C ASP A 177 0.99 -4.30 21.87
N TYR A 178 2.24 -4.71 22.04
CA TYR A 178 3.21 -4.92 20.98
C TYR A 178 4.32 -5.86 21.46
N ASP A 179 4.89 -6.63 20.54
CA ASP A 179 6.11 -7.40 20.80
C ASP A 179 7.32 -6.66 20.22
N ILE A 180 8.23 -6.20 21.08
CA ILE A 180 9.44 -5.49 20.66
C ILE A 180 10.39 -6.39 19.87
N ASP A 181 10.36 -7.70 20.08
CA ASP A 181 11.18 -8.67 19.35
C ASP A 181 10.72 -8.80 17.88
N ALA A 182 9.56 -8.24 17.51
CA ALA A 182 9.13 -8.14 16.11
C ALA A 182 9.91 -7.09 15.31
N PHE A 183 10.73 -6.24 15.95
CA PHE A 183 11.41 -5.12 15.32
C PHE A 183 12.89 -5.06 15.69
N ASP A 184 13.72 -4.50 14.81
CA ASP A 184 15.12 -4.23 15.11
C ASP A 184 15.26 -2.81 15.67
N SER A 185 16.11 -2.62 16.68
CA SER A 185 16.35 -1.31 17.29
C SER A 185 16.98 -0.29 16.32
N ASP A 186 17.71 -0.77 15.32
CA ASP A 186 18.38 0.00 14.26
C ASP A 186 17.71 -0.19 12.88
N GLY A 187 16.49 -0.74 12.86
CA GLY A 187 15.70 -0.87 11.63
C GLY A 187 15.27 0.48 11.07
N GLY A 188 14.84 0.48 9.81
CA GLY A 188 14.33 1.67 9.13
C GLY A 188 14.62 1.69 7.63
N PRO A 189 14.13 2.70 6.91
CA PRO A 189 13.60 3.99 7.39
C PRO A 189 12.07 4.08 7.59
N LEU A 190 11.30 3.03 7.29
CA LEU A 190 9.83 3.07 7.37
C LEU A 190 9.39 3.27 8.81
N GLN A 191 8.58 4.29 9.09
CA GLN A 191 8.03 4.46 10.44
C GLN A 191 6.83 3.55 10.64
N VAL A 192 6.85 2.76 11.71
CA VAL A 192 5.70 2.00 12.18
C VAL A 192 5.45 2.39 13.63
N SER A 193 4.23 2.84 13.90
CA SER A 193 3.81 3.33 15.21
C SER A 193 2.32 3.05 15.42
N TYR A 194 1.73 3.60 16.47
CA TYR A 194 0.29 3.62 16.67
C TYR A 194 -0.17 5.07 16.63
N ALA A 195 -1.28 5.35 15.94
CA ALA A 195 -1.83 6.70 15.91
C ALA A 195 -2.05 7.23 17.34
N ASN A 196 -1.68 8.48 17.58
CA ASN A 196 -1.84 9.09 18.90
C ASN A 196 -3.32 9.29 19.27
N TYR A 197 -4.17 9.49 18.27
CA TYR A 197 -5.63 9.44 18.43
C TYR A 197 -6.08 7.99 18.28
N ALA A 198 -6.97 7.51 19.14
CA ALA A 198 -7.64 6.21 18.99
C ALA A 198 -9.12 6.45 18.72
N GLU A 199 -9.69 5.73 17.77
CA GLU A 199 -11.12 5.85 17.43
C GLU A 199 -11.98 5.42 18.64
N PRO A 200 -12.98 6.23 19.06
CA PRO A 200 -13.83 5.88 20.20
C PRO A 200 -14.56 4.54 20.01
N PHE A 201 -14.92 4.21 18.78
CA PHE A 201 -15.63 2.98 18.45
C PHE A 201 -14.77 1.72 18.66
N SER A 202 -13.47 1.80 18.43
CA SER A 202 -12.54 0.67 18.50
C SER A 202 -12.49 0.02 19.88
N SER A 203 -12.59 0.83 20.95
CA SER A 203 -12.66 0.32 22.32
C SER A 203 -13.90 -0.53 22.57
N TRP A 204 -15.02 -0.23 21.90
CA TRP A 204 -16.24 -1.05 21.95
C TRP A 204 -16.14 -2.27 21.04
N MET A 205 -15.46 -2.14 19.90
CA MET A 205 -15.21 -3.27 19.01
C MET A 205 -14.36 -4.34 19.71
N SER A 206 -13.31 -3.95 20.44
CA SER A 206 -12.51 -4.86 21.27
C SER A 206 -13.37 -5.72 22.20
N LEU A 207 -14.25 -5.10 23.00
CA LEU A 207 -15.18 -5.80 23.88
C LEU A 207 -16.17 -6.69 23.11
N GLY A 208 -16.61 -6.24 21.93
CA GLY A 208 -17.51 -7.00 21.07
C GLY A 208 -16.86 -8.27 20.50
N MET A 209 -15.58 -8.19 20.11
CA MET A 209 -14.79 -9.33 19.63
C MET A 209 -14.58 -10.35 20.76
N GLU A 210 -14.17 -9.89 21.96
CA GLU A 210 -13.99 -10.76 23.13
C GLU A 210 -15.30 -11.48 23.50
N ALA A 211 -16.43 -10.76 23.47
CA ALA A 211 -17.75 -11.33 23.79
C ALA A 211 -18.19 -12.46 22.84
N ILE A 212 -17.65 -12.54 21.62
CA ILE A 212 -17.91 -13.62 20.67
C ILE A 212 -16.78 -14.66 20.62
N GLY A 213 -15.78 -14.55 21.50
CA GLY A 213 -14.68 -15.49 21.65
C GLY A 213 -13.49 -15.23 20.72
N ILE A 214 -13.33 -14.00 20.21
CA ILE A 214 -12.12 -13.58 19.50
C ILE A 214 -11.26 -12.82 20.51
N ASP A 215 -10.24 -13.50 21.01
CA ASP A 215 -9.37 -12.98 22.07
C ASP A 215 -8.44 -11.86 21.56
N GLN A 216 -8.00 -11.00 22.48
CA GLN A 216 -6.94 -10.04 22.20
C GLN A 216 -5.61 -10.77 22.02
N VAL A 217 -4.78 -10.30 21.08
CA VAL A 217 -3.41 -10.79 20.91
C VAL A 217 -2.40 -9.67 21.05
N GLU A 218 -1.17 -10.03 21.42
CA GLU A 218 -0.10 -9.05 21.67
C GLU A 218 0.30 -8.30 20.38
N ASP A 219 0.49 -8.99 19.25
CA ASP A 219 1.01 -8.42 18.01
C ASP A 219 0.63 -9.28 16.77
N PHE A 220 0.82 -8.74 15.56
CA PHE A 220 0.57 -9.39 14.27
C PHE A 220 1.83 -9.54 13.37
N ASN A 221 3.04 -9.36 13.92
CA ASN A 221 4.29 -9.22 13.16
C ASN A 221 5.32 -10.35 13.37
N LEU A 222 4.97 -11.40 14.12
CA LEU A 222 5.83 -12.58 14.35
C LEU A 222 5.35 -13.88 13.67
N GLY A 223 4.44 -13.74 12.70
CA GLY A 223 4.01 -14.83 11.83
C GLY A 223 2.75 -15.55 12.32
N GLU A 224 2.06 -14.98 13.29
CA GLU A 224 0.72 -15.36 13.74
C GLU A 224 -0.16 -14.11 13.73
N ILE A 225 -1.40 -14.21 13.25
CA ILE A 225 -2.30 -13.05 13.15
C ILE A 225 -3.70 -13.28 13.72
N MET A 226 -4.06 -14.50 14.11
CA MET A 226 -5.40 -14.83 14.61
C MET A 226 -5.68 -14.11 15.94
N GLY A 227 -6.86 -13.50 16.09
CA GLY A 227 -7.23 -12.70 17.26
C GLY A 227 -7.50 -11.25 16.90
N ALA A 228 -7.62 -10.38 17.90
CA ALA A 228 -7.97 -8.97 17.72
C ALA A 228 -6.99 -8.03 18.44
N GLN A 229 -6.71 -6.87 17.87
CA GLN A 229 -5.80 -5.88 18.46
C GLN A 229 -5.95 -4.51 17.77
N TYR A 230 -5.59 -3.44 18.47
CA TYR A 230 -5.32 -2.16 17.80
C TYR A 230 -4.15 -2.34 16.83
N CYS A 231 -4.29 -1.97 15.57
CA CYS A 231 -3.23 -2.24 14.60
C CYS A 231 -2.14 -1.15 14.62
N ALA A 232 -0.89 -1.60 14.57
CA ALA A 232 0.22 -0.74 14.18
C ALA A 232 -0.03 -0.16 12.78
N SER A 233 0.50 1.04 12.54
CA SER A 233 0.27 1.82 11.32
C SER A 233 1.57 2.43 10.80
N THR A 234 1.68 2.59 9.49
CA THR A 234 2.81 3.26 8.84
C THR A 234 2.68 4.79 8.94
N ILE A 235 2.81 5.31 10.17
CA ILE A 235 2.68 6.72 10.53
C ILE A 235 3.97 7.15 11.25
N ASP A 236 4.51 8.30 10.88
CA ASP A 236 5.66 8.91 11.55
C ASP A 236 5.17 9.62 12.84
N PRO A 237 5.50 9.12 14.04
CA PRO A 237 4.97 9.65 15.30
C PRO A 237 5.50 11.06 15.62
N SER A 238 6.53 11.52 14.91
CA SER A 238 7.07 12.86 15.11
C SER A 238 6.20 13.95 14.50
N ASN A 239 5.43 13.64 13.45
CA ASN A 239 4.57 14.59 12.74
C ASN A 239 3.13 14.11 12.54
N GLU A 240 2.84 12.84 12.86
CA GLU A 240 1.56 12.16 12.68
C GLU A 240 1.06 12.14 11.23
N LEU A 241 2.00 12.11 10.28
CA LEU A 241 1.72 11.96 8.86
C LEU A 241 2.06 10.54 8.40
N ARG A 242 1.45 10.15 7.29
CA ARG A 242 1.73 8.90 6.59
C ARG A 242 3.23 8.74 6.30
N SER A 243 3.81 7.61 6.71
CA SER A 243 5.15 7.19 6.26
C SER A 243 4.99 6.25 5.06
N SER A 244 4.96 6.83 3.85
CA SER A 244 4.90 6.09 2.59
C SER A 244 6.29 5.60 2.16
N SER A 245 6.40 4.79 1.10
CA SER A 245 7.71 4.45 0.55
C SER A 245 8.43 5.66 -0.06
N GLU A 246 7.68 6.66 -0.54
CA GLU A 246 8.23 7.96 -0.97
C GLU A 246 8.96 8.62 0.20
N GLU A 247 8.22 8.86 1.28
CA GLU A 247 8.69 9.63 2.42
C GLU A 247 9.91 8.95 3.05
N SER A 248 9.78 7.65 3.32
CA SER A 248 10.76 6.87 4.07
C SER A 248 11.98 6.48 3.25
N PHE A 249 11.81 5.94 2.04
CA PHE A 249 12.93 5.39 1.27
C PHE A 249 13.46 6.32 0.18
N LEU A 250 12.71 7.34 -0.27
CA LEU A 250 13.16 8.25 -1.31
C LEU A 250 13.57 9.61 -0.73
N SER A 251 12.63 10.28 -0.07
CA SER A 251 12.77 11.65 0.42
C SER A 251 13.72 11.78 1.60
N LYS A 252 13.73 10.82 2.54
CA LYS A 252 14.65 10.77 3.68
C LYS A 252 16.08 10.34 3.31
N ILE A 253 16.26 9.45 2.32
CA ILE A 253 17.58 8.86 2.00
C ILE A 253 18.38 9.68 0.96
N ARG A 254 17.75 10.10 -0.14
CA ARG A 254 18.36 10.87 -1.26
C ARG A 254 19.74 10.37 -1.74
N PRO A 255 19.83 9.16 -2.31
CA PRO A 255 21.07 8.69 -2.92
C PRO A 255 21.49 9.59 -4.08
N LYS A 256 22.79 9.90 -4.20
CA LYS A 256 23.29 10.78 -5.28
C LYS A 256 23.21 10.15 -6.67
N SER A 257 23.29 8.83 -6.76
CA SER A 257 23.26 8.06 -8.01
C SER A 257 21.84 7.62 -8.40
N LEU A 258 20.80 8.16 -7.75
CA LEU A 258 19.41 7.89 -8.11
C LEU A 258 18.81 9.04 -8.91
N SER A 259 18.52 8.79 -10.18
CA SER A 259 17.79 9.70 -11.06
C SER A 259 16.30 9.34 -11.07
N THR A 260 15.43 10.23 -10.59
CA THR A 260 13.98 10.00 -10.56
C THR A 260 13.29 10.76 -11.69
N TYR A 261 12.54 10.04 -12.52
CA TYR A 261 11.72 10.56 -13.62
C TYR A 261 10.25 10.42 -13.27
N ILE A 262 9.63 11.50 -12.76
CA ILE A 262 8.19 11.56 -12.49
C ILE A 262 7.41 11.98 -13.74
N ASN A 263 6.08 11.84 -13.72
CA ASN A 263 5.21 12.16 -14.85
C ASN A 263 5.68 11.51 -16.17
N THR A 264 6.28 10.33 -16.07
CA THR A 264 6.99 9.64 -17.14
C THR A 264 6.46 8.21 -17.24
N LEU A 265 5.72 7.93 -18.31
CA LEU A 265 5.07 6.63 -18.52
C LEU A 265 6.01 5.66 -19.23
N ALA A 266 6.34 4.54 -18.59
CA ALA A 266 6.97 3.42 -19.26
C ALA A 266 6.02 2.80 -20.31
N LYS A 267 6.51 2.67 -21.54
CA LYS A 267 5.73 2.21 -22.70
C LYS A 267 5.98 0.75 -23.01
N LYS A 268 7.25 0.31 -22.96
CA LYS A 268 7.69 -1.07 -23.15
C LYS A 268 9.14 -1.24 -22.72
N VAL A 269 9.51 -2.46 -22.34
CA VAL A 269 10.90 -2.91 -22.23
C VAL A 269 11.44 -3.17 -23.63
N VAL A 270 12.68 -2.76 -23.87
CA VAL A 270 13.40 -2.96 -25.12
C VAL A 270 14.33 -4.15 -24.98
N PHE A 271 14.40 -4.98 -26.01
CA PHE A 271 15.23 -6.19 -26.05
C PHE A 271 16.18 -6.16 -27.23
N ASP A 272 17.36 -6.74 -27.07
CA ASP A 272 18.28 -7.01 -28.17
C ASP A 272 17.90 -8.29 -28.95
N GLU A 273 18.68 -8.61 -29.98
CA GLU A 273 18.49 -9.81 -30.81
C GLU A 273 18.61 -11.14 -30.01
N LYS A 274 19.30 -11.11 -28.85
CA LYS A 274 19.45 -12.25 -27.94
C LYS A 274 18.36 -12.30 -26.88
N LYS A 275 17.36 -11.41 -26.95
CA LYS A 275 16.28 -11.26 -25.98
C LYS A 275 16.77 -10.84 -24.59
N LYS A 276 17.94 -10.18 -24.49
CA LYS A 276 18.36 -9.47 -23.27
C LYS A 276 17.60 -8.15 -23.19
N ALA A 277 17.03 -7.82 -22.04
CA ALA A 277 16.47 -6.50 -21.79
C ALA A 277 17.59 -5.45 -21.77
N THR A 278 17.49 -4.40 -22.58
CA THR A 278 18.52 -3.37 -22.75
C THR A 278 18.08 -1.98 -22.33
N GLY A 279 16.81 -1.81 -21.97
CA GLY A 279 16.28 -0.53 -21.53
C GLY A 279 14.76 -0.47 -21.54
N VAL A 280 14.24 0.72 -21.32
CA VAL A 280 12.81 1.00 -21.27
C VAL A 280 12.52 2.23 -22.14
N GLN A 281 11.59 2.06 -23.08
CA GLN A 281 11.03 3.19 -23.80
C GLN A 281 10.04 3.91 -22.89
N VAL A 282 10.20 5.22 -22.72
CA VAL A 282 9.39 6.04 -21.83
C VAL A 282 8.81 7.23 -22.58
N LYS A 283 7.66 7.73 -22.12
CA LYS A 283 7.00 8.93 -22.63
C LYS A 283 6.87 9.95 -21.51
N GLY A 284 7.49 11.12 -21.69
CA GLY A 284 7.41 12.23 -20.75
C GLY A 284 6.12 13.03 -20.87
N LEU A 285 5.93 13.98 -19.94
CA LEU A 285 4.75 14.85 -19.86
C LEU A 285 4.50 15.67 -21.15
N LEU A 286 5.56 16.13 -21.81
CA LEU A 286 5.48 16.88 -23.07
C LEU A 286 5.27 15.99 -24.30
N GLY A 287 5.16 14.68 -24.11
CA GLY A 287 4.90 13.71 -25.17
C GLY A 287 6.15 13.19 -25.89
N ASN A 288 7.33 13.70 -25.57
CA ASN A 288 8.59 13.16 -26.08
C ASN A 288 8.79 11.71 -25.63
N THR A 289 9.27 10.87 -26.55
CA THR A 289 9.56 9.47 -26.30
C THR A 289 11.06 9.26 -26.40
N VAL A 290 11.67 8.70 -25.36
CA VAL A 290 13.11 8.39 -25.29
C VAL A 290 13.32 6.99 -24.76
N THR A 291 14.54 6.47 -24.85
CA THR A 291 14.92 5.18 -24.26
C THR A 291 15.91 5.39 -23.13
N LEU A 292 15.56 4.96 -21.93
CA LEU A 292 16.50 4.85 -20.82
C LEU A 292 17.12 3.45 -20.90
N SER A 293 18.41 3.37 -21.21
CA SER A 293 19.13 2.11 -21.38
C SER A 293 19.63 1.57 -20.05
N ALA A 294 19.66 0.25 -19.90
CA ALA A 294 20.21 -0.46 -18.75
C ALA A 294 21.42 -1.30 -19.17
N SER A 295 22.58 -1.11 -18.54
CA SER A 295 23.75 -1.99 -18.75
C SER A 295 23.58 -3.33 -18.05
N GLU A 296 23.01 -3.33 -16.84
CA GLU A 296 22.76 -4.52 -16.04
C GLU A 296 21.33 -5.02 -16.23
N GLU A 297 20.36 -4.44 -15.53
CA GLU A 297 18.99 -4.98 -15.46
C GLU A 297 17.90 -3.92 -15.61
N VAL A 298 16.76 -4.37 -16.16
CA VAL A 298 15.48 -3.66 -16.10
C VAL A 298 14.60 -4.34 -15.07
N ILE A 299 14.18 -3.59 -14.05
CA ILE A 299 13.36 -4.10 -12.94
C ILE A 299 11.94 -3.56 -13.07
N VAL A 300 10.95 -4.44 -13.24
CA VAL A 300 9.54 -4.06 -13.35
C VAL A 300 8.87 -4.11 -11.97
N SER A 301 8.44 -2.94 -11.48
CA SER A 301 7.76 -2.73 -10.19
C SER A 301 6.47 -1.92 -10.35
N ALA A 302 5.76 -2.08 -11.48
CA ALA A 302 4.54 -1.33 -11.81
C ALA A 302 3.27 -1.86 -11.11
N GLY A 303 3.41 -2.74 -10.11
CA GLY A 303 2.28 -3.34 -9.37
C GLY A 303 1.54 -4.45 -10.12
N ALA A 304 0.58 -5.08 -9.47
CA ALA A 304 -0.06 -6.32 -9.93
C ALA A 304 -0.85 -6.20 -11.25
N PHE A 305 -1.32 -4.99 -11.60
CA PHE A 305 -2.06 -4.74 -12.84
C PHE A 305 -1.14 -4.35 -13.98
N GLN A 306 -0.24 -3.40 -13.74
CA GLN A 306 0.53 -2.79 -14.82
C GLN A 306 1.85 -3.51 -15.09
N SER A 307 2.39 -4.29 -14.15
CA SER A 307 3.55 -5.14 -14.42
C SER A 307 3.26 -6.20 -15.50
N PRO A 308 2.19 -7.03 -15.39
CA PRO A 308 1.86 -7.96 -16.47
C PRO A 308 1.44 -7.24 -17.76
N GLN A 309 0.75 -6.10 -17.67
CA GLN A 309 0.42 -5.30 -18.86
C GLN A 309 1.69 -4.80 -19.58
N LEU A 310 2.67 -4.29 -18.84
CA LEU A 310 3.94 -3.82 -19.38
C LEU A 310 4.73 -4.97 -20.00
N LEU A 311 4.78 -6.14 -19.34
CA LEU A 311 5.39 -7.34 -19.90
C LEU A 311 4.72 -7.73 -21.23
N MET A 312 3.38 -7.74 -21.28
CA MET A 312 2.65 -8.10 -22.51
C MET A 312 2.92 -7.13 -23.65
N VAL A 313 2.86 -5.80 -23.44
CA VAL A 313 3.18 -4.82 -24.50
C VAL A 313 4.67 -4.82 -24.90
N SER A 314 5.51 -5.49 -24.11
CA SER A 314 6.92 -5.73 -24.42
C SER A 314 7.18 -7.10 -25.05
N GLY A 315 6.14 -7.87 -25.36
CA GLY A 315 6.23 -9.18 -26.03
C GLY A 315 6.44 -10.37 -25.09
N ILE A 316 6.21 -10.22 -23.78
CA ILE A 316 6.30 -11.30 -22.79
C ILE A 316 4.89 -11.60 -22.24
N GLY A 317 4.33 -12.76 -22.58
CA GLY A 317 2.99 -13.15 -22.15
C GLY A 317 2.40 -14.29 -22.99
N PRO A 318 1.09 -14.58 -22.87
CA PRO A 318 0.43 -15.63 -23.64
C PRO A 318 0.52 -15.34 -25.15
N SER A 319 1.20 -16.19 -25.92
CA SER A 319 1.55 -15.86 -27.31
C SER A 319 0.37 -15.54 -28.22
N ASP A 320 -0.78 -16.19 -27.99
CA ASP A 320 -1.98 -16.00 -28.82
C ASP A 320 -2.61 -14.62 -28.58
N GLN A 321 -2.65 -14.19 -27.32
CA GLN A 321 -3.11 -12.86 -26.95
C GLN A 321 -2.17 -11.77 -27.49
N LEU A 322 -0.86 -11.99 -27.45
CA LEU A 322 0.12 -11.06 -28.02
C LEU A 322 -0.06 -10.90 -29.53
N ARG A 323 -0.16 -12.01 -30.27
CA ARG A 323 -0.39 -12.01 -31.72
C ARG A 323 -1.70 -11.34 -32.12
N GLN A 324 -2.77 -11.54 -31.34
CA GLN A 324 -4.06 -10.89 -31.55
C GLN A 324 -3.96 -9.36 -31.52
N HIS A 325 -3.02 -8.82 -30.75
CA HIS A 325 -2.77 -7.38 -30.63
C HIS A 325 -1.63 -6.88 -31.52
N GLY A 326 -1.09 -7.72 -32.41
CA GLY A 326 0.02 -7.36 -33.30
C GLY A 326 1.34 -7.12 -32.57
N ILE A 327 1.55 -7.76 -31.42
CA ILE A 327 2.78 -7.67 -30.61
C ILE A 327 3.69 -8.85 -30.94
N ASP A 328 4.95 -8.56 -31.28
CA ASP A 328 5.96 -9.59 -31.50
C ASP A 328 6.27 -10.35 -30.21
N VAL A 329 6.34 -11.69 -30.31
CA VAL A 329 6.54 -12.56 -29.15
C VAL A 329 8.03 -12.69 -28.84
N ILE A 330 8.47 -12.03 -27.77
CA ILE A 330 9.81 -12.21 -27.18
C ILE A 330 9.84 -13.52 -26.38
N ALA A 331 8.89 -13.73 -25.49
CA ALA A 331 8.78 -14.95 -24.69
C ALA A 331 7.32 -15.34 -24.43
N ASP A 332 6.98 -16.59 -24.77
CA ASP A 332 5.67 -17.15 -24.44
C ASP A 332 5.63 -17.54 -22.96
N ARG A 333 4.77 -16.84 -22.21
CA ARG A 333 4.61 -16.95 -20.76
C ARG A 333 3.13 -16.88 -20.39
N GLN A 334 2.49 -18.05 -20.41
CA GLN A 334 1.05 -18.20 -20.18
C GLN A 334 0.58 -17.66 -18.82
N GLY A 335 1.44 -17.62 -17.81
CA GLY A 335 1.10 -17.11 -16.48
C GLY A 335 1.02 -15.57 -16.38
N VAL A 336 1.54 -14.81 -17.35
CA VAL A 336 1.54 -13.34 -17.28
C VAL A 336 0.10 -12.82 -17.36
N GLY A 337 -0.29 -12.04 -16.35
CA GLY A 337 -1.64 -11.50 -16.21
C GLY A 337 -2.67 -12.50 -15.70
N GLN A 338 -2.25 -13.70 -15.29
CA GLN A 338 -3.11 -14.73 -14.70
C GLN A 338 -2.91 -14.80 -13.18
N ASN A 339 -3.72 -15.64 -12.52
CA ASN A 339 -3.63 -15.92 -11.08
C ASN A 339 -3.71 -14.65 -10.21
N MET A 340 -4.60 -13.72 -10.57
CA MET A 340 -4.89 -12.56 -9.75
C MET A 340 -5.73 -12.97 -8.54
N TRP A 341 -5.23 -12.62 -7.34
CA TRP A 341 -5.94 -12.75 -6.08
C TRP A 341 -6.12 -11.37 -5.47
N ASP A 342 -7.23 -11.19 -4.78
CA ASP A 342 -7.52 -10.01 -3.98
C ASP A 342 -8.44 -10.39 -2.82
N HIS A 343 -8.52 -9.53 -1.80
CA HIS A 343 -9.39 -9.71 -0.64
C HIS A 343 -10.68 -8.89 -0.83
N PRO A 344 -11.83 -9.53 -1.10
CA PRO A 344 -13.08 -8.80 -1.28
C PRO A 344 -13.50 -8.08 0.01
N PHE A 345 -13.62 -6.76 -0.08
CA PHE A 345 -14.04 -5.92 1.04
C PHE A 345 -15.52 -5.54 0.92
N PHE A 346 -16.27 -5.66 2.02
CA PHE A 346 -17.62 -5.12 2.17
C PHE A 346 -17.82 -4.66 3.60
N ALA A 347 -18.63 -3.60 3.79
CA ALA A 347 -18.83 -2.99 5.09
C ALA A 347 -20.33 -2.85 5.39
N PRO A 348 -20.86 -3.55 6.40
CA PRO A 348 -22.16 -3.21 6.97
C PRO A 348 -22.02 -1.97 7.88
N SER A 349 -22.87 -0.96 7.68
CA SER A 349 -22.83 0.29 8.46
C SER A 349 -24.01 0.38 9.42
N TYR A 350 -23.74 0.75 10.67
CA TYR A 350 -24.74 0.92 11.71
C TYR A 350 -24.64 2.30 12.36
N ARG A 351 -25.77 2.83 12.84
CA ARG A 351 -25.77 4.05 13.65
C ARG A 351 -25.31 3.74 15.06
N VAL A 352 -24.40 4.55 15.57
CA VAL A 352 -23.83 4.43 16.92
C VAL A 352 -24.02 5.72 17.72
N GLN A 353 -23.90 5.64 19.05
CA GLN A 353 -23.99 6.79 19.96
C GLN A 353 -22.62 7.30 20.43
N VAL A 354 -21.55 6.93 19.73
CA VAL A 354 -20.19 7.44 19.92
C VAL A 354 -19.83 8.42 18.80
N THR A 355 -18.91 9.33 19.05
CA THR A 355 -18.36 10.19 17.99
C THR A 355 -17.58 9.33 17.01
N THR A 356 -17.85 9.51 15.72
CA THR A 356 -17.15 8.86 14.60
C THR A 356 -16.56 9.92 13.67
N PHE A 357 -15.72 9.48 12.73
CA PHE A 357 -15.19 10.33 11.66
C PHE A 357 -16.28 11.11 10.89
N THR A 358 -17.49 10.56 10.78
CA THR A 358 -18.64 11.24 10.15
C THR A 358 -18.87 12.64 10.72
N LYS A 359 -18.70 12.84 12.05
CA LYS A 359 -18.88 14.15 12.67
C LYS A 359 -17.88 15.17 12.13
N PHE A 360 -16.62 14.78 11.94
CA PHE A 360 -15.59 15.62 11.32
C PHE A 360 -15.95 16.01 9.89
N VAL A 361 -16.58 15.11 9.13
CA VAL A 361 -17.03 15.40 7.75
C VAL A 361 -18.25 16.33 7.72
N THR A 362 -19.18 16.20 8.68
CA THR A 362 -20.49 16.88 8.62
C THR A 362 -20.63 18.14 9.47
N ASP A 363 -19.77 18.34 10.47
CA ASP A 363 -19.83 19.47 11.42
C ASP A 363 -18.60 20.38 11.28
N LEU A 364 -18.79 21.56 10.69
CA LEU A 364 -17.72 22.50 10.39
C LEU A 364 -17.05 23.08 11.64
N LEU A 365 -17.80 23.29 12.73
CA LEU A 365 -17.25 23.82 13.96
C LEU A 365 -16.36 22.77 14.62
N TYR A 366 -16.84 21.52 14.66
CA TYR A 366 -16.04 20.40 15.14
C TYR A 366 -14.78 20.19 14.30
N ALA A 367 -14.91 20.20 12.96
CA ALA A 367 -13.78 20.07 12.06
C ALA A 367 -12.72 21.16 12.29
N SER A 368 -13.16 22.42 12.39
CA SER A 368 -12.25 23.56 12.63
C SER A 368 -11.51 23.43 13.95
N GLY A 369 -12.17 22.92 15.01
CA GLY A 369 -11.54 22.64 16.29
C GLY A 369 -10.48 21.54 16.20
N GLN A 370 -10.78 20.44 15.50
CA GLN A 370 -9.83 19.33 15.29
C GLN A 370 -8.61 19.77 14.47
N ILE A 371 -8.80 20.59 13.45
CA ILE A 371 -7.72 21.16 12.65
C ILE A 371 -6.77 22.00 13.50
N LEU A 372 -7.31 22.84 14.38
CA LEU A 372 -6.50 23.64 15.30
C LEU A 372 -5.74 22.74 16.30
N GLU A 373 -6.37 21.67 16.78
CA GLU A 373 -5.74 20.70 17.69
C GLU A 373 -4.55 19.98 17.03
N VAL A 374 -4.66 19.58 15.77
CA VAL A 374 -3.56 19.01 14.97
C VAL A 374 -2.40 20.00 14.86
N LEU A 375 -2.68 21.25 14.48
CA LEU A 375 -1.66 22.28 14.30
C LEU A 375 -0.91 22.62 15.61
N LEU A 376 -1.61 22.60 16.75
CA LEU A 376 -1.02 22.97 18.04
C LEU A 376 -0.35 21.81 18.77
N SER A 377 -0.87 20.59 18.60
CA SER A 377 -0.51 19.47 19.47
C SER A 377 -0.22 18.16 18.76
N LYS A 378 -0.38 18.09 17.42
CA LYS A 378 -0.28 16.85 16.64
C LYS A 378 -1.20 15.77 17.18
N LYS A 379 -2.42 16.17 17.54
CA LYS A 379 -3.49 15.31 18.05
C LYS A 379 -4.76 15.53 17.25
N GLY A 380 -5.70 14.61 17.43
CA GLY A 380 -7.06 14.74 16.94
C GLY A 380 -7.34 13.81 15.78
N VAL A 381 -8.59 13.79 15.36
CA VAL A 381 -9.12 12.76 14.45
C VAL A 381 -8.42 12.69 13.09
N ILE A 382 -7.71 13.75 12.66
CA ILE A 382 -7.02 13.77 11.36
C ILE A 382 -5.74 12.91 11.37
N THR A 383 -5.16 12.66 12.54
CA THR A 383 -3.91 11.90 12.70
C THR A 383 -4.09 10.39 12.72
N ASN A 384 -5.34 9.90 12.66
CA ASN A 384 -5.64 8.47 12.64
C ASN A 384 -6.24 8.07 11.27
N PRO A 385 -5.89 6.91 10.69
CA PRO A 385 -6.67 6.28 9.63
C PRO A 385 -8.14 6.08 10.04
N ILE A 386 -8.98 5.74 9.07
CA ILE A 386 -10.41 5.47 9.36
C ILE A 386 -10.69 4.12 10.06
N ALA A 387 -9.64 3.31 10.21
CA ALA A 387 -9.64 1.99 10.84
C ALA A 387 -8.33 1.82 11.62
N ASP A 388 -8.42 1.60 12.93
CA ASP A 388 -7.26 1.42 13.82
C ASP A 388 -7.32 0.16 14.68
N PHE A 389 -8.32 -0.70 14.45
CA PHE A 389 -8.54 -1.96 15.14
C PHE A 389 -8.92 -3.07 14.16
N VAL A 390 -8.23 -4.20 14.28
CA VAL A 390 -8.39 -5.34 13.37
C VAL A 390 -8.58 -6.63 14.15
N ALA A 391 -9.41 -7.51 13.61
CA ALA A 391 -9.56 -8.87 14.09
C ALA A 391 -9.48 -9.87 12.92
N PHE A 392 -8.78 -10.98 13.14
CA PHE A 392 -8.63 -12.08 12.20
C PHE A 392 -9.19 -13.36 12.80
N GLU A 393 -10.06 -14.03 12.05
CA GLU A 393 -10.73 -15.24 12.55
C GLU A 393 -11.07 -16.24 11.42
N LYS A 394 -11.26 -17.50 11.79
CA LYS A 394 -11.86 -18.54 10.94
C LYS A 394 -13.37 -18.46 11.05
N ILE A 395 -14.10 -18.65 9.95
CA ILE A 395 -15.56 -18.69 10.03
C ILE A 395 -15.98 -19.87 10.93
N PRO A 396 -16.75 -19.64 12.02
CA PRO A 396 -17.18 -20.69 12.92
C PRO A 396 -17.93 -21.83 12.20
N ARG A 397 -17.69 -23.08 12.61
CA ARG A 397 -18.26 -24.27 11.94
C ARG A 397 -19.78 -24.22 11.78
N PHE A 398 -20.49 -23.65 12.76
CA PHE A 398 -21.96 -23.55 12.70
C PHE A 398 -22.45 -22.60 11.59
N LEU A 399 -21.68 -21.56 11.25
CA LEU A 399 -21.98 -20.64 10.15
C LEU A 399 -21.62 -21.23 8.78
N ARG A 400 -20.73 -22.23 8.73
CA ARG A 400 -20.36 -22.92 7.48
C ARG A 400 -21.46 -23.80 6.91
N SER A 401 -22.55 -24.04 7.65
CA SER A 401 -23.69 -24.84 7.20
C SER A 401 -24.33 -24.34 5.90
N ALA A 402 -24.16 -23.06 5.58
CA ALA A 402 -24.63 -22.43 4.34
C ALA A 402 -23.61 -22.49 3.17
N PHE A 403 -22.39 -22.99 3.39
CA PHE A 403 -21.36 -23.00 2.35
C PHE A 403 -21.59 -24.13 1.36
N SER A 404 -21.46 -23.84 0.07
CA SER A 404 -21.46 -24.86 -0.98
C SER A 404 -20.24 -25.78 -0.84
N GLU A 405 -20.33 -26.99 -1.40
CA GLU A 405 -19.20 -27.93 -1.46
C GLU A 405 -17.98 -27.30 -2.16
N GLU A 406 -18.22 -26.49 -3.20
CA GLU A 406 -17.16 -25.77 -3.91
C GLU A 406 -16.45 -24.77 -2.99
N THR A 407 -17.19 -23.98 -2.19
CA THR A 407 -16.61 -23.05 -1.23
C THR A 407 -15.78 -23.80 -0.19
N GLN A 408 -16.30 -24.89 0.35
CA GLN A 408 -15.57 -25.71 1.32
C GLN A 408 -14.28 -26.26 0.73
N SER A 409 -14.31 -26.80 -0.50
CA SER A 409 -13.13 -27.30 -1.21
C SER A 409 -12.11 -26.21 -1.55
N LYS A 410 -12.54 -24.96 -1.79
CA LYS A 410 -11.62 -23.84 -1.98
C LYS A 410 -10.94 -23.44 -0.67
N LEU A 411 -11.67 -23.43 0.44
CA LEU A 411 -11.12 -23.08 1.75
C LEU A 411 -10.06 -24.06 2.23
N THR A 412 -10.14 -25.35 1.86
CA THR A 412 -9.11 -26.35 2.23
C THR A 412 -7.75 -26.13 1.54
N LYS A 413 -7.65 -25.20 0.58
CA LYS A 413 -6.39 -24.88 -0.10
C LYS A 413 -5.53 -23.90 0.69
N PHE A 414 -6.12 -23.19 1.65
CA PHE A 414 -5.39 -22.27 2.50
C PHE A 414 -4.80 -23.00 3.70
N PRO A 415 -3.64 -22.54 4.21
CA PRO A 415 -3.05 -23.10 5.42
C PRO A 415 -3.96 -22.96 6.65
N SER A 416 -3.67 -23.72 7.70
CA SER A 416 -4.42 -23.72 8.95
C SER A 416 -4.42 -22.34 9.60
N ASP A 417 -3.31 -21.61 9.53
CA ASP A 417 -3.15 -20.29 10.13
C ASP A 417 -3.74 -19.13 9.29
N TRP A 418 -4.20 -19.38 8.06
CA TRP A 418 -4.75 -18.35 7.18
C TRP A 418 -6.13 -17.86 7.65
N PRO A 419 -6.36 -16.57 7.95
CA PRO A 419 -7.66 -16.11 8.39
C PRO A 419 -8.70 -16.19 7.25
N GLU A 420 -9.93 -16.56 7.58
CA GLU A 420 -11.03 -16.58 6.60
C GLU A 420 -11.81 -15.27 6.60
N ALA A 421 -11.76 -14.53 7.71
CA ALA A 421 -12.34 -13.22 7.86
C ALA A 421 -11.34 -12.25 8.49
N GLU A 422 -11.36 -11.04 7.95
CA GLU A 422 -10.75 -9.87 8.54
C GLU A 422 -11.89 -8.89 8.88
N VAL A 423 -12.00 -8.54 10.16
CA VAL A 423 -12.98 -7.56 10.64
C VAL A 423 -12.22 -6.31 11.04
N ARG A 424 -12.64 -5.16 10.52
CA ARG A 424 -12.05 -3.86 10.85
C ARG A 424 -13.10 -2.97 11.47
N ASP A 425 -12.69 -2.13 12.41
CA ASP A 425 -13.48 -0.96 12.72
C ASP A 425 -13.51 -0.08 11.47
N TYR A 426 -14.68 0.44 11.12
CA TYR A 426 -14.80 1.29 9.96
C TYR A 426 -15.89 2.31 10.24
N SER A 427 -15.51 3.58 10.19
CA SER A 427 -16.43 4.71 10.36
C SER A 427 -16.74 5.35 9.01
N PRO A 428 -17.60 4.76 8.15
CA PRO A 428 -17.88 5.30 6.83
C PRO A 428 -18.51 6.69 6.89
N ARG A 429 -18.41 7.40 5.76
CA ARG A 429 -19.11 8.66 5.51
C ARG A 429 -20.63 8.54 5.63
#